data_AF-F6DH00-F1
#
_entry.id   AF-F6DH00-F1
#
_cell.length_a   1.000
_cell.length_b   1.000
_cell.length_c   1.000
_cell.angle_alpha   90.00
_cell.angle_beta   90.00
_cell.angle_gamma   90.00
#
_symmetry.space_group_name_H-M   'P 1'
#
loop_
_entity.id
_entity.type
_entity.pdbx_description
1 polymer ?
#
loop_
_entity_poly.entity_id
_entity_poly.type
_entity_poly.pdbx_seq_one_letter_code
_entity_poly.pdbx_strand_id
1 'polypeptide(L)'
;MEGAVIKVIGLGGAGNNAVNRMIEAELSGVEFIAANTDAQVLAKSLADHRIQLGEKLTRGLGAGANPEIGEKAALEAEDLIAEALEGADLVFITAGMGGGTGTGSAPVVADIAKRLGALTVAVVTRPFSFEGPKRMRAAEEGIKKLKERVDAMVVVQNDRLLSAVDKKMTLKDAFLIADRVLYHGVKGITDVINLPGLINVDFADVKALLEGAGQVLMGIGAGRGENRVEEAAKSAIHSPLLERSIEGAKRLLLNVVGSEELSLMEAAEVVERIREATGHEDVDILYGVTYNERAQDELRVILIAAGFAESTVVPRPARPVDFPTGHVDLTNYDIPAFIRYGDGDYPPRRGN
;
A
#
# COMPACT_ATOMS: atom_id res chain seq x y z
N MET A 1 -22.85 15.60 -5.40
CA MET A 1 -22.59 14.28 -6.01
C MET A 1 -21.82 13.52 -4.97
N GLU A 2 -22.34 12.40 -4.49
CA GLU A 2 -21.58 11.52 -3.60
C GLU A 2 -20.36 11.00 -4.38
N GLY A 3 -19.18 11.11 -3.77
CA GLY A 3 -17.95 10.52 -4.31
C GLY A 3 -18.01 8.99 -4.25
N ALA A 4 -17.03 8.32 -4.88
CA ALA A 4 -16.94 6.88 -4.82
C ALA A 4 -16.85 6.38 -3.36
N VAL A 5 -17.59 5.33 -3.03
CA VAL A 5 -17.58 4.74 -1.69
C VAL A 5 -16.35 3.82 -1.58
N ILE A 6 -15.36 4.27 -0.81
CA ILE A 6 -14.12 3.54 -0.58
C ILE A 6 -14.15 2.88 0.79
N LYS A 7 -13.91 1.57 0.84
CA LYS A 7 -13.76 0.82 2.10
C LYS A 7 -12.38 0.19 2.21
N VAL A 8 -11.77 0.25 3.39
CA VAL A 8 -10.50 -0.43 3.70
C VAL A 8 -10.76 -1.50 4.74
N ILE A 9 -10.49 -2.76 4.39
CA ILE A 9 -10.57 -3.89 5.29
C ILE A 9 -9.18 -4.42 5.68
N GLY A 10 -8.85 -4.30 6.97
CA GLY A 10 -7.64 -4.84 7.56
C GLY A 10 -7.86 -6.24 8.12
N LEU A 11 -7.06 -7.20 7.65
CA LEU A 11 -7.23 -8.62 7.97
C LEU A 11 -6.10 -9.16 8.85
N GLY A 12 -6.49 -9.72 10.00
CA GLY A 12 -5.56 -10.22 11.01
C GLY A 12 -4.76 -9.10 11.70
N GLY A 13 -3.78 -9.48 12.52
CA GLY A 13 -3.07 -8.53 13.39
C GLY A 13 -2.35 -7.40 12.63
N ALA A 14 -1.56 -7.74 11.61
CA ALA A 14 -0.86 -6.73 10.81
C ALA A 14 -1.82 -5.81 10.03
N GLY A 15 -2.87 -6.37 9.43
CA GLY A 15 -3.87 -5.57 8.73
C GLY A 15 -4.65 -4.64 9.67
N ASN A 16 -5.02 -5.11 10.87
CA ASN A 16 -5.69 -4.27 11.87
C ASN A 16 -4.77 -3.15 12.38
N ASN A 17 -3.47 -3.43 12.57
CA ASN A 17 -2.50 -2.39 12.93
C ASN A 17 -2.41 -1.33 11.84
N ALA A 18 -2.30 -1.74 10.57
CA ALA A 18 -2.27 -0.82 9.43
C ALA A 18 -3.53 0.06 9.36
N VAL A 19 -4.72 -0.52 9.53
CA VAL A 19 -5.99 0.22 9.60
C VAL A 19 -5.98 1.23 10.75
N ASN A 20 -5.58 0.81 11.96
CA ASN A 20 -5.47 1.74 13.08
C ASN A 20 -4.52 2.91 12.77
N ARG A 21 -3.41 2.65 12.07
CA ARG A 21 -2.49 3.71 11.64
C ARG A 21 -3.09 4.65 10.60
N MET A 22 -3.87 4.13 9.65
CA MET A 22 -4.56 4.97 8.67
C MET A 22 -5.57 5.91 9.35
N ILE A 23 -6.29 5.41 10.35
CA ILE A 23 -7.25 6.19 11.15
C ILE A 23 -6.51 7.25 11.99
N GLU A 24 -5.45 6.87 12.69
CA GLU A 24 -4.62 7.80 13.46
C GLU A 24 -3.96 8.87 12.59
N ALA A 25 -3.70 8.55 11.31
CA ALA A 25 -3.19 9.48 10.31
C ALA A 25 -4.27 10.33 9.65
N GLU A 26 -5.53 10.23 10.11
CA GLU A 26 -6.66 11.01 9.62
C GLU A 26 -6.91 10.85 8.11
N LEU A 27 -6.68 9.64 7.57
CA LEU A 27 -7.03 9.34 6.19
C LEU A 27 -8.56 9.48 6.00
N SER A 28 -8.96 10.41 5.14
CA SER A 28 -10.35 10.82 4.97
C SER A 28 -11.02 10.20 3.73
N GLY A 29 -12.35 10.19 3.71
CA GLY A 29 -13.14 9.67 2.58
C GLY A 29 -13.11 8.15 2.45
N VAL A 30 -12.84 7.44 3.55
CA VAL A 30 -12.71 5.98 3.60
C VAL A 30 -13.45 5.45 4.82
N GLU A 31 -14.19 4.37 4.65
CA GLU A 31 -14.77 3.58 5.75
C GLU A 31 -13.81 2.46 6.16
N PHE A 32 -13.50 2.34 7.44
CA PHE A 32 -12.54 1.36 7.93
C PHE A 32 -13.21 0.14 8.56
N ILE A 33 -12.75 -1.04 8.16
CA ILE A 33 -13.20 -2.33 8.66
C ILE A 33 -11.99 -3.09 9.20
N ALA A 34 -12.09 -3.61 10.41
CA ALA A 34 -11.12 -4.53 10.97
C ALA A 34 -11.75 -5.92 11.11
N ALA A 35 -11.13 -6.94 10.53
CA ALA A 35 -11.56 -8.32 10.71
C ALA A 35 -10.44 -9.20 11.26
N ASN A 36 -10.73 -9.98 12.29
CA ASN A 36 -9.74 -10.84 12.94
C ASN A 36 -10.37 -12.03 13.64
N THR A 37 -9.62 -13.14 13.74
CA THR A 37 -9.97 -14.28 14.60
C THR A 37 -9.53 -14.10 16.05
N ASP A 38 -8.63 -13.15 16.31
CA ASP A 38 -8.22 -12.78 17.67
C ASP A 38 -9.08 -11.63 18.20
N ALA A 39 -9.94 -11.94 19.17
CA ALA A 39 -10.87 -10.98 19.76
C ALA A 39 -10.16 -9.91 20.59
N GLN A 40 -8.98 -10.21 21.16
CA GLN A 40 -8.22 -9.24 21.95
C GLN A 40 -7.56 -8.18 21.05
N VAL A 41 -7.12 -8.58 19.86
CA VAL A 41 -6.61 -7.65 18.86
C VAL A 41 -7.76 -6.79 18.33
N LEU A 42 -8.89 -7.42 17.99
CA LEU A 42 -10.05 -6.71 17.44
C LEU A 42 -10.64 -5.68 18.43
N ALA A 43 -10.64 -5.98 19.72
CA ALA A 43 -11.10 -5.07 20.77
C ALA A 43 -10.33 -3.74 20.83
N LYS A 44 -9.07 -3.73 20.36
CA LYS A 44 -8.20 -2.53 20.29
C LYS A 44 -8.31 -1.79 18.95
N SER A 45 -9.14 -2.26 18.03
CA SER A 45 -9.30 -1.60 16.73
C SER A 45 -10.06 -0.28 16.87
N LEU A 46 -9.59 0.71 16.10
CA LEU A 46 -10.22 2.03 15.96
C LEU A 46 -11.20 2.07 14.78
N ALA A 47 -11.33 0.98 14.01
CA ALA A 47 -12.15 0.91 12.82
C ALA A 47 -13.65 1.12 13.12
N ASP A 48 -14.36 1.68 12.13
CA ASP A 48 -15.79 1.93 12.17
C ASP A 48 -16.57 0.61 12.36
N HIS A 49 -16.13 -0.43 11.65
CA HIS A 49 -16.70 -1.77 11.72
C HIS A 49 -15.66 -2.80 12.20
N ARG A 50 -16.10 -3.71 13.07
CA ARG A 50 -15.27 -4.78 13.64
C ARG A 50 -15.94 -6.13 13.41
N ILE A 51 -15.27 -7.03 12.70
CA ILE A 51 -15.79 -8.35 12.35
C ILE A 51 -14.93 -9.42 13.03
N GLN A 52 -15.53 -10.15 13.97
CA GLN A 52 -14.90 -11.32 14.56
C GLN A 52 -15.03 -12.49 13.59
N LEU A 53 -13.90 -12.99 13.10
CA LEU A 53 -13.85 -14.14 12.20
C LEU A 53 -13.81 -15.44 13.00
N GLY A 54 -14.51 -16.46 12.50
CA GLY A 54 -14.45 -17.83 13.02
C GLY A 54 -14.67 -17.94 14.53
N GLU A 55 -15.72 -17.31 15.05
CA GLU A 55 -16.04 -17.32 16.49
C GLU A 55 -16.16 -18.76 17.01
N LYS A 56 -16.84 -19.64 16.27
CA LYS A 56 -17.01 -21.05 16.65
C LYS A 56 -15.71 -21.84 16.50
N LEU A 57 -14.93 -21.56 15.46
CA LEU A 57 -13.68 -22.28 15.15
C LEU A 57 -12.54 -21.95 16.11
N THR A 58 -12.38 -20.67 16.45
CA THR A 58 -11.20 -20.16 17.17
C THR A 58 -11.50 -19.79 18.62
N ARG A 59 -12.78 -19.60 18.97
CA ARG A 59 -13.22 -19.07 20.27
C ARG A 59 -12.56 -17.73 20.61
N GLY A 60 -12.25 -16.93 19.59
CA GLY A 60 -11.60 -15.62 19.74
C GLY A 60 -10.10 -15.67 20.03
N LEU A 61 -9.44 -16.83 19.91
CA LEU A 61 -8.03 -17.02 20.26
C LEU A 61 -7.06 -16.93 19.07
N GLY A 62 -7.57 -16.58 17.89
CA GLY A 62 -6.76 -16.49 16.68
C GLY A 62 -6.60 -17.82 15.91
N ALA A 63 -6.01 -17.74 14.72
CA ALA A 63 -5.87 -18.85 13.78
C ALA A 63 -4.59 -19.71 14.00
N GLY A 64 -3.79 -19.45 15.05
CA GLY A 64 -2.61 -20.26 15.39
C GLY A 64 -1.55 -20.36 14.27
N ALA A 65 -1.37 -19.29 13.49
CA ALA A 65 -0.52 -19.26 12.29
C ALA A 65 -0.86 -20.32 11.22
N ASN A 66 -2.10 -20.82 11.19
CA ASN A 66 -2.60 -21.73 10.16
C ASN A 66 -3.52 -20.98 9.18
N PRO A 67 -3.11 -20.79 7.91
CA PRO A 67 -3.93 -20.16 6.88
C PRO A 67 -5.27 -20.85 6.64
N GLU A 68 -5.34 -22.18 6.73
CA GLU A 68 -6.60 -22.91 6.51
C GLU A 68 -7.66 -22.57 7.57
N ILE A 69 -7.23 -22.29 8.81
CA ILE A 69 -8.14 -21.83 9.86
C ILE A 69 -8.62 -20.42 9.55
N GLY A 70 -7.74 -19.54 9.07
CA GLY A 70 -8.11 -18.19 8.62
C GLY A 70 -9.11 -18.19 7.47
N GLU A 71 -8.91 -19.08 6.49
CA GLU A 71 -9.80 -19.26 5.34
C GLU A 71 -11.20 -19.73 5.80
N LYS A 72 -11.27 -20.80 6.60
CA LYS A 72 -12.54 -21.30 7.15
C LYS A 72 -13.25 -20.29 8.05
N ALA A 73 -12.48 -19.51 8.83
CA ALA A 73 -13.00 -18.47 9.69
C ALA A 73 -13.62 -17.30 8.90
N ALA A 74 -13.07 -16.98 7.73
CA ALA A 74 -13.64 -15.99 6.83
C ALA A 74 -14.93 -16.50 6.16
N LEU A 75 -14.95 -17.77 5.72
CA LEU A 75 -16.15 -18.40 5.17
C LEU A 75 -17.28 -18.51 6.20
N GLU A 76 -16.97 -18.78 7.47
CA GLU A 76 -17.96 -18.77 8.56
C GLU A 76 -18.62 -17.38 8.74
N ALA A 77 -17.88 -16.31 8.44
CA ALA A 77 -18.31 -14.93 8.61
C ALA A 77 -18.66 -14.25 7.27
N GLU A 78 -18.94 -15.03 6.21
CA GLU A 78 -19.18 -14.51 4.86
C GLU A 78 -20.29 -13.45 4.82
N ASP A 79 -21.43 -13.71 5.47
CA ASP A 79 -22.56 -12.78 5.50
C ASP A 79 -22.19 -11.44 6.16
N LEU A 80 -21.42 -11.47 7.26
CA LEU A 80 -20.97 -10.27 7.96
C LEU A 80 -19.97 -9.46 7.14
N ILE A 81 -19.09 -10.15 6.40
CA ILE A 81 -18.14 -9.51 5.49
C ILE A 81 -18.90 -8.88 4.32
N ALA A 82 -19.87 -9.58 3.75
CA ALA A 82 -20.67 -9.07 2.64
C ALA A 82 -21.47 -7.82 3.03
N GLU A 83 -22.14 -7.85 4.19
CA GLU A 83 -22.87 -6.71 4.75
C GLU A 83 -21.95 -5.49 4.95
N ALA A 84 -20.76 -5.70 5.54
CA ALA A 84 -19.81 -4.62 5.76
C ALA A 84 -19.22 -4.05 4.46
N LEU A 85 -19.13 -4.86 3.39
CA LEU A 85 -18.60 -4.42 2.09
C LEU A 85 -19.68 -3.92 1.12
N GLU A 86 -20.96 -4.05 1.47
CA GLU A 86 -22.07 -3.64 0.61
C GLU A 86 -21.99 -2.14 0.29
N GLY A 87 -22.30 -1.81 -0.98
CA GLY A 87 -22.28 -0.45 -1.50
C GLY A 87 -20.89 0.13 -1.79
N ALA A 88 -19.81 -0.64 -1.59
CA ALA A 88 -18.46 -0.17 -1.92
C ALA A 88 -18.21 -0.15 -3.43
N ASP A 89 -17.71 0.97 -3.96
CA ASP A 89 -17.19 1.07 -5.32
C ASP A 89 -15.77 0.50 -5.39
N LEU A 90 -14.99 0.71 -4.33
CA LEU A 90 -13.59 0.29 -4.20
C LEU A 90 -13.34 -0.29 -2.81
N VAL A 91 -12.79 -1.51 -2.79
CA VAL A 91 -12.38 -2.19 -1.55
C VAL A 91 -10.87 -2.39 -1.55
N PHE A 92 -10.21 -1.83 -0.54
CA PHE A 92 -8.82 -2.09 -0.22
C PHE A 92 -8.70 -3.22 0.80
N ILE A 93 -7.97 -4.26 0.45
CA ILE A 93 -7.65 -5.36 1.37
C ILE A 93 -6.22 -5.20 1.84
N THR A 94 -6.02 -5.04 3.15
CA THR A 94 -4.68 -4.97 3.73
C THR A 94 -4.41 -6.08 4.73
N ALA A 95 -3.26 -6.75 4.55
CA ALA A 95 -2.86 -7.87 5.39
C ALA A 95 -1.34 -8.06 5.41
N GLY A 96 -0.83 -8.56 6.53
CA GLY A 96 0.52 -9.13 6.61
C GLY A 96 0.49 -10.62 6.33
N MET A 97 1.16 -11.04 5.25
CA MET A 97 1.13 -12.42 4.77
C MET A 97 2.07 -13.32 5.59
N GLY A 98 1.76 -14.62 5.60
CA GLY A 98 2.50 -15.65 6.32
C GLY A 98 1.96 -15.98 7.72
N GLY A 99 1.04 -15.17 8.26
CA GLY A 99 0.23 -15.51 9.43
C GLY A 99 -0.90 -16.50 9.10
N GLY A 100 -1.78 -16.76 10.06
CA GLY A 100 -2.96 -17.61 9.85
C GLY A 100 -4.14 -16.81 9.29
N THR A 101 -4.59 -15.80 10.04
CA THR A 101 -5.78 -15.01 9.70
C THR A 101 -5.63 -14.27 8.38
N GLY A 102 -4.73 -13.29 8.29
CA GLY A 102 -4.58 -12.45 7.10
C GLY A 102 -4.33 -13.25 5.83
N THR A 103 -3.42 -14.24 5.86
CA THR A 103 -3.10 -15.11 4.73
C THR A 103 -4.30 -15.91 4.24
N GLY A 104 -5.10 -16.47 5.15
CA GLY A 104 -6.22 -17.33 4.83
C GLY A 104 -7.49 -16.56 4.47
N SER A 105 -7.75 -15.44 5.15
CA SER A 105 -8.98 -14.67 4.97
C SER A 105 -8.92 -13.72 3.76
N ALA A 106 -7.74 -13.21 3.40
CA ALA A 106 -7.62 -12.21 2.32
C ALA A 106 -8.20 -12.68 0.97
N PRO A 107 -7.92 -13.91 0.47
CA PRO A 107 -8.50 -14.38 -0.77
C PRO A 107 -10.03 -14.52 -0.72
N VAL A 108 -10.58 -14.91 0.44
CA VAL A 108 -12.04 -15.06 0.63
C VAL A 108 -12.73 -13.70 0.62
N VAL A 109 -12.18 -12.74 1.35
CA VAL A 109 -12.69 -11.36 1.39
C VAL A 109 -12.62 -10.71 0.00
N ALA A 110 -11.54 -10.94 -0.75
CA ALA A 110 -11.40 -10.46 -2.12
C ALA A 110 -12.48 -11.01 -3.05
N ASP A 111 -12.77 -12.31 -2.94
CA ASP A 111 -13.83 -12.93 -3.72
C ASP A 111 -15.23 -12.36 -3.39
N ILE A 112 -15.51 -12.10 -2.11
CA ILE A 112 -16.75 -11.46 -1.67
C ILE A 112 -16.86 -10.04 -2.26
N ALA A 113 -15.81 -9.22 -2.13
CA ALA A 113 -15.77 -7.86 -2.66
C ALA A 113 -16.04 -7.82 -4.17
N LYS A 114 -15.39 -8.71 -4.93
CA LYS A 114 -15.61 -8.82 -6.38
C LYS A 114 -17.02 -9.28 -6.74
N ARG A 115 -17.60 -10.23 -5.99
CA ARG A 115 -19.00 -10.66 -6.18
C ARG A 115 -20.00 -9.53 -5.95
N LEU A 116 -19.67 -8.59 -5.07
CA LEU A 116 -20.45 -7.38 -4.81
C LEU A 116 -20.23 -6.28 -5.88
N GLY A 117 -19.31 -6.47 -6.82
CA GLY A 117 -19.05 -5.54 -7.94
C GLY A 117 -18.03 -4.44 -7.63
N ALA A 118 -17.37 -4.48 -6.47
CA ALA A 118 -16.36 -3.52 -6.09
C ALA A 118 -15.03 -3.77 -6.84
N LEU A 119 -14.37 -2.69 -7.26
CA LEU A 119 -12.97 -2.75 -7.67
C LEU A 119 -12.15 -3.20 -6.45
N THR A 120 -11.44 -4.32 -6.56
CA THR A 120 -10.80 -4.95 -5.41
C THR A 120 -9.28 -4.84 -5.52
N VAL A 121 -8.68 -4.06 -4.63
CA VAL A 121 -7.23 -3.81 -4.60
C VAL A 121 -6.62 -4.36 -3.32
N ALA A 122 -5.62 -5.23 -3.43
CA ALA A 122 -4.88 -5.74 -2.27
C ALA A 122 -3.56 -5.01 -2.07
N VAL A 123 -3.27 -4.60 -0.84
CA VAL A 123 -1.97 -4.06 -0.42
C VAL A 123 -1.45 -4.92 0.73
N VAL A 124 -0.50 -5.81 0.42
CA VAL A 124 -0.05 -6.86 1.35
C VAL A 124 1.46 -6.88 1.52
N THR A 125 1.92 -7.33 2.69
CA THR A 125 3.35 -7.47 3.00
C THR A 125 3.80 -8.93 3.04
N ARG A 126 4.99 -9.21 2.51
CA ARG A 126 5.75 -10.43 2.77
C ARG A 126 6.48 -10.30 4.11
N PRO A 127 6.61 -11.39 4.90
CA PRO A 127 7.29 -11.36 6.19
C PRO A 127 8.78 -11.04 6.02
N PHE A 128 9.44 -10.63 7.10
CA PHE A 128 10.90 -10.52 7.11
C PHE A 128 11.54 -11.91 7.03
N SER A 129 12.71 -12.02 6.40
CA SER A 129 13.47 -13.27 6.30
C SER A 129 13.75 -13.90 7.67
N PHE A 130 13.98 -13.09 8.71
CA PHE A 130 14.24 -13.58 10.07
C PHE A 130 13.02 -14.25 10.73
N GLU A 131 11.80 -14.01 10.25
CA GLU A 131 10.58 -14.65 10.77
C GLU A 131 10.47 -16.13 10.37
N GLY A 132 11.36 -16.57 9.47
CA GLY A 132 11.60 -17.96 9.16
C GLY A 132 10.90 -18.48 7.90
N PRO A 133 11.42 -19.57 7.32
CA PRO A 133 11.00 -20.06 6.00
C PRO A 133 9.56 -20.59 5.97
N LYS A 134 9.04 -21.08 7.10
CA LYS A 134 7.64 -21.53 7.19
C LYS A 134 6.67 -20.38 6.95
N ARG A 135 6.95 -19.20 7.54
CA ARG A 135 6.13 -18.00 7.40
C ARG A 135 6.18 -17.47 5.97
N MET A 136 7.38 -17.45 5.38
CA MET A 136 7.56 -17.06 3.98
C MET A 136 6.80 -17.96 3.00
N ARG A 137 6.87 -19.29 3.16
CA ARG A 137 6.10 -20.22 2.30
C ARG A 137 4.60 -19.99 2.38
N ALA A 138 4.06 -19.85 3.59
CA ALA A 138 2.65 -19.53 3.78
C ALA A 138 2.27 -18.19 3.13
N ALA A 139 3.16 -17.19 3.18
CA ALA A 139 2.95 -15.91 2.52
C ALA A 139 2.85 -16.06 0.99
N GLU A 140 3.79 -16.75 0.35
CA GLU A 140 3.79 -16.95 -1.10
C GLU A 140 2.54 -17.72 -1.58
N GLU A 141 2.14 -18.77 -0.84
CA GLU A 141 0.93 -19.53 -1.14
C GLU A 141 -0.33 -18.66 -1.03
N GLY A 142 -0.44 -17.85 0.02
CA GLY A 142 -1.55 -16.91 0.20
C GLY A 142 -1.58 -15.81 -0.87
N ILE A 143 -0.43 -15.23 -1.21
CA ILE A 143 -0.29 -14.21 -2.27
C ILE A 143 -0.72 -14.79 -3.62
N LYS A 144 -0.32 -16.03 -3.92
CA LYS A 144 -0.75 -16.71 -5.15
C LYS A 144 -2.27 -16.84 -5.22
N LYS A 145 -2.91 -17.34 -4.15
CA LYS A 145 -4.38 -17.45 -4.08
C LYS A 145 -5.05 -16.07 -4.21
N LEU A 146 -4.52 -15.06 -3.53
CA LEU A 146 -5.07 -13.71 -3.52
C LEU A 146 -5.01 -13.06 -4.91
N LYS A 147 -3.90 -13.24 -5.63
CA LYS A 147 -3.71 -12.69 -6.98
C LYS A 147 -4.83 -13.09 -7.96
N GLU A 148 -5.38 -14.28 -7.82
CA GLU A 148 -6.47 -14.78 -8.66
C GLU A 148 -7.84 -14.17 -8.32
N ARG A 149 -7.94 -13.44 -7.19
CA ARG A 149 -9.20 -12.93 -6.62
C ARG A 149 -9.27 -11.41 -6.52
N VAL A 150 -8.24 -10.70 -6.96
CA VAL A 150 -8.17 -9.23 -6.91
C VAL A 150 -7.98 -8.65 -8.31
N ASP A 151 -8.32 -7.38 -8.48
CA ASP A 151 -8.09 -6.65 -9.72
C ASP A 151 -6.65 -6.14 -9.80
N ALA A 152 -6.15 -5.59 -8.69
CA ALA A 152 -4.78 -5.16 -8.54
C ALA A 152 -4.19 -5.60 -7.19
N MET A 153 -2.89 -5.88 -7.16
CA MET A 153 -2.17 -6.29 -5.96
C MET A 153 -0.82 -5.61 -5.86
N VAL A 154 -0.63 -4.82 -4.80
CA VAL A 154 0.66 -4.30 -4.36
C VAL A 154 1.24 -5.30 -3.36
N VAL A 155 2.41 -5.84 -3.66
CA VAL A 155 3.17 -6.73 -2.75
C VAL A 155 4.41 -6.01 -2.27
N VAL A 156 4.54 -5.89 -0.95
CA VAL A 156 5.65 -5.19 -0.29
C VAL A 156 6.57 -6.21 0.37
N GLN A 157 7.87 -6.13 0.10
CA GLN A 157 8.87 -6.98 0.75
C GLN A 157 9.40 -6.31 2.01
N ASN A 158 9.07 -6.84 3.19
CA ASN A 158 9.57 -6.26 4.45
C ASN A 158 11.10 -6.24 4.53
N ASP A 159 11.81 -7.18 3.90
CA ASP A 159 13.28 -7.17 3.85
C ASP A 159 13.85 -5.94 3.12
N ARG A 160 13.13 -5.37 2.14
CA ARG A 160 13.54 -4.13 1.46
C ARG A 160 13.43 -2.90 2.36
N LEU A 161 12.63 -3.01 3.43
CA LEU A 161 12.55 -1.98 4.47
C LEU A 161 13.77 -2.06 5.39
N LEU A 162 14.35 -3.25 5.59
CA LEU A 162 15.58 -3.44 6.38
C LEU A 162 16.82 -2.91 5.67
N SER A 163 16.86 -2.97 4.33
CA SER A 163 17.96 -2.37 3.57
C SER A 163 17.98 -0.85 3.62
N ALA A 164 16.99 -0.21 4.26
CA ALA A 164 16.81 1.24 4.30
C ALA A 164 16.98 1.86 5.70
N VAL A 165 17.36 1.07 6.71
CA VAL A 165 17.29 1.48 8.13
C VAL A 165 18.59 1.18 8.89
N ASP A 166 18.86 1.98 9.92
CA ASP A 166 20.03 1.84 10.81
C ASP A 166 20.02 0.49 11.56
N LYS A 167 21.21 -0.11 11.76
CA LYS A 167 21.43 -1.33 12.56
C LYS A 167 20.91 -1.22 14.01
N LYS A 168 20.69 0.00 14.51
CA LYS A 168 20.12 0.26 15.86
C LYS A 168 18.58 0.24 15.90
N MET A 169 17.92 0.08 14.77
CA MET A 169 16.46 0.08 14.70
C MET A 169 15.84 -1.03 15.57
N THR A 170 14.79 -0.71 16.31
CA THR A 170 14.06 -1.73 17.08
C THR A 170 13.09 -2.49 16.18
N LEU A 171 12.74 -3.71 16.58
CA LEU A 171 11.72 -4.51 15.89
C LEU A 171 10.37 -3.77 15.77
N LYS A 172 10.01 -2.99 16.80
CA LYS A 172 8.79 -2.18 16.82
C LYS A 172 8.81 -1.12 15.72
N ASP A 173 9.93 -0.44 15.56
CA ASP A 173 10.07 0.58 14.52
C ASP A 173 10.00 -0.05 13.12
N ALA A 174 10.59 -1.25 12.93
CA ALA A 174 10.55 -1.96 11.65
C ALA A 174 9.12 -2.29 11.20
N PHE A 175 8.28 -2.79 12.12
CA PHE A 175 6.86 -3.02 11.82
C PHE A 175 6.10 -1.72 11.56
N LEU A 176 6.43 -0.63 12.26
CA LEU A 176 5.82 0.68 12.00
C LEU A 176 6.12 1.17 10.58
N ILE A 177 7.32 0.90 10.06
CA ILE A 177 7.65 1.21 8.66
C ILE A 177 6.81 0.35 7.70
N ALA A 178 6.63 -0.94 7.97
CA ALA A 178 5.76 -1.79 7.15
C ALA A 178 4.31 -1.25 7.13
N ASP A 179 3.77 -0.87 8.28
CA ASP A 179 2.43 -0.26 8.39
C ASP A 179 2.33 1.05 7.58
N ARG A 180 3.40 1.86 7.55
CA ARG A 180 3.47 3.10 6.75
C ARG A 180 3.41 2.84 5.26
N VAL A 181 4.05 1.78 4.77
CA VAL A 181 3.96 1.42 3.35
C VAL A 181 2.52 1.05 2.99
N LEU A 182 1.83 0.30 3.86
CA LEU A 182 0.42 -0.03 3.66
C LEU A 182 -0.45 1.24 3.62
N TYR A 183 -0.21 2.19 4.54
CA TYR A 183 -0.86 3.51 4.52
C TYR A 183 -0.65 4.24 3.20
N HIS A 184 0.60 4.38 2.73
CA HIS A 184 0.87 5.11 1.49
C HIS A 184 0.32 4.40 0.26
N GLY A 185 0.20 3.07 0.26
CA GLY A 185 -0.43 2.33 -0.83
C GLY A 185 -1.92 2.56 -0.95
N VAL A 186 -2.63 2.67 0.17
CA VAL A 186 -4.03 3.10 0.16
C VAL A 186 -4.12 4.57 -0.20
N LYS A 187 -3.39 5.44 0.51
CA LYS A 187 -3.39 6.90 0.33
C LYS A 187 -3.13 7.31 -1.12
N GLY A 188 -2.17 6.68 -1.78
CA GLY A 188 -1.79 6.99 -3.15
C GLY A 188 -2.93 6.88 -4.16
N ILE A 189 -3.82 5.91 -3.97
CA ILE A 189 -4.98 5.72 -4.84
C ILE A 189 -6.15 6.57 -4.34
N THR A 190 -6.40 6.61 -3.02
CA THR A 190 -7.53 7.36 -2.47
C THR A 190 -7.38 8.87 -2.69
N ASP A 191 -6.17 9.42 -2.60
CA ASP A 191 -5.93 10.85 -2.83
C ASP A 191 -6.31 11.27 -4.25
N VAL A 192 -6.00 10.43 -5.24
CA VAL A 192 -6.31 10.70 -6.65
C VAL A 192 -7.82 10.73 -6.91
N ILE A 193 -8.59 9.97 -6.13
CA ILE A 193 -10.06 9.86 -6.25
C ILE A 193 -10.78 10.93 -5.42
N ASN A 194 -10.38 11.10 -4.15
CA ASN A 194 -11.17 11.80 -3.14
C ASN A 194 -10.71 13.24 -2.88
N LEU A 195 -9.44 13.57 -3.12
CA LEU A 195 -8.97 14.92 -2.84
C LEU A 195 -9.26 15.83 -4.04
N PRO A 196 -9.87 17.01 -3.81
CA PRO A 196 -10.01 18.01 -4.86
C PRO A 196 -8.60 18.52 -5.24
N GLY A 197 -8.08 17.98 -6.33
CA GLY A 197 -6.89 18.46 -7.02
C GLY A 197 -7.22 19.55 -8.04
N LEU A 198 -6.16 20.19 -8.57
CA LEU A 198 -6.31 21.10 -9.73
C LEU A 198 -6.74 20.31 -10.98
N ILE A 199 -6.32 19.05 -11.06
CA ILE A 199 -6.65 18.07 -12.09
C ILE A 199 -7.22 16.86 -11.36
N ASN A 200 -8.55 16.77 -11.34
CA ASN A 200 -9.25 15.62 -10.77
C ASN A 200 -9.29 14.49 -11.78
N VAL A 201 -8.92 13.31 -11.30
CA VAL A 201 -9.12 12.05 -11.97
C VAL A 201 -10.46 11.49 -11.51
N ASP A 202 -11.27 10.95 -12.43
CA ASP A 202 -12.51 10.31 -12.01
C ASP A 202 -12.29 8.85 -11.59
N PHE A 203 -13.25 8.31 -10.84
CA PHE A 203 -13.17 6.92 -10.41
C PHE A 203 -13.20 5.92 -11.58
N ALA A 204 -13.83 6.27 -12.70
CA ALA A 204 -13.93 5.40 -13.86
C ALA A 204 -12.56 5.19 -14.53
N ASP A 205 -11.72 6.22 -14.57
CA ASP A 205 -10.35 6.16 -15.07
C ASP A 205 -9.48 5.28 -14.16
N VAL A 206 -9.57 5.47 -12.84
CA VAL A 206 -8.84 4.62 -11.87
C VAL A 206 -9.28 3.16 -12.00
N LYS A 207 -10.59 2.93 -12.14
CA LYS A 207 -11.15 1.59 -12.36
C LYS A 207 -10.62 0.99 -13.66
N ALA A 208 -10.68 1.71 -14.77
CA ALA A 208 -10.19 1.21 -16.07
C ALA A 208 -8.69 0.85 -16.02
N LEU A 209 -7.90 1.61 -15.27
CA LEU A 209 -6.46 1.37 -15.14
C LEU A 209 -6.15 0.13 -14.30
N LEU A 210 -6.84 -0.03 -13.16
CA LEU A 210 -6.56 -1.08 -12.17
C LEU A 210 -7.36 -2.38 -12.37
N GLU A 211 -8.49 -2.34 -13.08
CA GLU A 211 -9.30 -3.53 -13.33
C GLU A 211 -8.51 -4.58 -14.13
N GLY A 212 -8.36 -5.76 -13.52
CA GLY A 212 -7.57 -6.86 -14.09
C GLY A 212 -6.07 -6.57 -14.27
N ALA A 213 -5.52 -5.55 -13.61
CA ALA A 213 -4.10 -5.18 -13.70
C ALA A 213 -3.14 -6.25 -13.12
N GLY A 214 -3.63 -7.11 -12.23
CA GLY A 214 -2.84 -8.15 -11.59
C GLY A 214 -1.82 -7.56 -10.60
N GLN A 215 -0.55 -7.96 -10.71
CA GLN A 215 0.47 -7.43 -9.81
C GLN A 215 0.93 -6.05 -10.27
N VAL A 216 0.82 -5.08 -9.37
CA VAL A 216 1.24 -3.69 -9.59
C VAL A 216 2.46 -3.38 -8.72
N LEU A 217 3.27 -2.43 -9.17
CA LEU A 217 4.43 -1.94 -8.41
C LEU A 217 4.12 -0.57 -7.86
N MET A 218 4.55 -0.31 -6.63
CA MET A 218 4.40 0.99 -5.99
C MET A 218 5.75 1.61 -5.69
N GLY A 219 5.94 2.85 -6.11
CA GLY A 219 7.08 3.68 -5.79
C GLY A 219 6.65 4.95 -5.08
N ILE A 220 7.42 5.36 -4.06
CA ILE A 220 7.22 6.64 -3.38
C ILE A 220 8.51 7.43 -3.49
N GLY A 221 8.38 8.64 -4.04
CA GLY A 221 9.45 9.61 -4.21
C GLY A 221 9.15 10.92 -3.50
N ALA A 222 10.21 11.63 -3.13
CA ALA A 222 10.12 13.01 -2.67
C ALA A 222 11.41 13.75 -2.99
N GLY A 223 11.32 15.07 -3.08
CA GLY A 223 12.41 16.00 -3.34
C GLY A 223 12.15 17.34 -2.68
N ARG A 224 13.20 18.12 -2.39
CA ARG A 224 13.10 19.47 -1.80
C ARG A 224 14.02 20.47 -2.49
N GLY A 225 13.71 21.76 -2.34
CA GLY A 225 14.51 22.86 -2.89
C GLY A 225 14.50 22.92 -4.42
N GLU A 226 15.56 23.48 -5.01
CA GLU A 226 15.64 23.77 -6.45
C GLU A 226 15.57 22.50 -7.33
N ASN A 227 16.03 21.35 -6.82
CA ASN A 227 16.03 20.07 -7.55
C ASN A 227 14.85 19.17 -7.18
N ARG A 228 13.81 19.68 -6.50
CA ARG A 228 12.71 18.87 -5.96
C ARG A 228 12.03 17.98 -7.00
N VAL A 229 11.88 18.46 -8.22
CA VAL A 229 11.30 17.72 -9.36
C VAL A 229 12.13 16.50 -9.71
N GLU A 230 13.42 16.70 -9.97
CA GLU A 230 14.35 15.66 -10.38
C GLU A 230 14.53 14.62 -9.27
N GLU A 231 14.71 15.07 -8.03
CA GLU A 231 14.85 14.20 -6.86
C GLU A 231 13.61 13.35 -6.62
N ALA A 232 12.41 13.95 -6.69
CA ALA A 232 11.16 13.23 -6.46
C ALA A 232 10.92 12.16 -7.52
N ALA A 233 11.09 12.50 -8.80
CA ALA A 233 10.95 11.55 -9.90
C ALA A 233 11.97 10.41 -9.79
N LYS A 234 13.27 10.74 -9.58
CA LYS A 234 14.32 9.73 -9.41
C LYS A 234 14.03 8.83 -8.22
N SER A 235 13.60 9.39 -7.09
CA SER A 235 13.26 8.63 -5.89
C SER A 235 12.07 7.72 -6.08
N ALA A 236 11.06 8.12 -6.85
CA ALA A 236 9.91 7.27 -7.14
C ALA A 236 10.31 6.07 -8.01
N ILE A 237 11.10 6.30 -9.06
CA ILE A 237 11.59 5.27 -10.01
C ILE A 237 12.57 4.29 -9.33
N HIS A 238 13.33 4.77 -8.35
CA HIS A 238 14.32 3.97 -7.62
C HIS A 238 13.83 3.50 -6.25
N SER A 239 12.53 3.67 -5.98
CA SER A 239 11.97 3.40 -4.65
C SER A 239 12.25 1.94 -4.22
N PRO A 240 12.68 1.70 -2.98
CA PRO A 240 12.94 0.35 -2.44
C PRO A 240 11.69 -0.53 -2.37
N LEU A 241 10.52 0.09 -2.48
CA LEU A 241 9.22 -0.57 -2.54
C LEU A 241 8.97 -1.27 -3.89
N LEU A 242 9.72 -0.89 -4.92
CA LEU A 242 9.65 -1.52 -6.24
C LEU A 242 10.45 -2.83 -6.22
N GLU A 243 9.75 -3.96 -6.33
CA GLU A 243 10.40 -5.29 -6.41
C GLU A 243 11.26 -5.47 -7.67
N ARG A 244 10.98 -4.70 -8.72
CA ARG A 244 11.70 -4.65 -10.00
C ARG A 244 11.60 -3.25 -10.63
N SER A 245 12.32 -3.04 -11.73
CA SER A 245 12.21 -1.81 -12.52
C SER A 245 10.77 -1.57 -13.00
N ILE A 246 10.40 -0.29 -13.18
CA ILE A 246 9.15 0.10 -13.85
C ILE A 246 9.23 -0.01 -15.37
N GLU A 247 10.41 -0.34 -15.90
CA GLU A 247 10.62 -0.66 -17.31
C GLU A 247 9.64 -1.77 -17.76
N GLY A 248 8.97 -1.56 -18.88
CA GLY A 248 7.95 -2.46 -19.38
C GLY A 248 6.54 -2.23 -18.84
N ALA A 249 6.33 -1.26 -17.95
CA ALA A 249 4.99 -0.85 -17.53
C ALA A 249 4.23 -0.20 -18.70
N LYS A 250 2.96 -0.57 -18.87
CA LYS A 250 2.07 -0.02 -19.89
C LYS A 250 1.04 0.96 -19.33
N ARG A 251 0.88 0.96 -18.02
CA ARG A 251 -0.08 1.80 -17.30
C ARG A 251 0.61 2.42 -16.09
N LEU A 252 0.43 3.71 -15.90
CA LEU A 252 0.95 4.46 -14.76
C LEU A 252 -0.18 5.25 -14.11
N LEU A 253 -0.32 5.10 -12.79
CA LEU A 253 -1.07 6.02 -11.95
C LEU A 253 -0.06 6.85 -11.14
N LEU A 254 -0.11 8.16 -11.29
CA LEU A 254 0.79 9.12 -10.67
C LEU A 254 -0.01 10.09 -9.81
N ASN A 255 0.39 10.28 -8.56
CA ASN A 255 -0.09 11.38 -7.74
C ASN A 255 1.09 12.29 -7.38
N VAL A 256 1.05 13.53 -7.85
CA VAL A 256 2.04 14.56 -7.50
C VAL A 256 1.45 15.41 -6.39
N VAL A 257 2.13 15.44 -5.24
CA VAL A 257 1.71 16.20 -4.07
C VAL A 257 2.72 17.31 -3.82
N GLY A 258 2.24 18.55 -3.68
CA GLY A 258 3.08 19.71 -3.39
C GLY A 258 2.31 20.81 -2.68
N SER A 259 2.98 21.89 -2.31
CA SER A 259 2.31 23.10 -1.81
C SER A 259 1.59 23.85 -2.93
N GLU A 260 0.86 24.91 -2.60
CA GLU A 260 0.21 25.78 -3.60
C GLU A 260 1.19 26.41 -4.60
N GLU A 261 2.49 26.39 -4.30
CA GLU A 261 3.56 26.84 -5.19
C GLU A 261 3.94 25.81 -6.26
N LEU A 262 3.37 24.59 -6.23
CA LEU A 262 3.61 23.58 -7.25
C LEU A 262 3.06 24.06 -8.60
N SER A 263 3.97 24.28 -9.55
CA SER A 263 3.62 24.70 -10.90
C SER A 263 3.23 23.53 -11.79
N LEU A 264 2.40 23.81 -12.81
CA LEU A 264 2.06 22.84 -13.84
C LEU A 264 3.30 22.29 -14.55
N MET A 265 4.33 23.12 -14.78
CA MET A 265 5.55 22.70 -15.45
C MET A 265 6.34 21.68 -14.61
N GLU A 266 6.42 21.87 -13.31
CA GLU A 266 7.06 20.92 -12.40
C GLU A 266 6.31 19.58 -12.37
N ALA A 267 4.98 19.61 -12.29
CA ALA A 267 4.16 18.40 -12.35
C ALA A 267 4.33 17.66 -13.69
N ALA A 268 4.31 18.38 -14.82
CA ALA A 268 4.52 17.81 -16.14
C ALA A 268 5.91 17.19 -16.30
N GLU A 269 6.95 17.84 -15.77
CA GLU A 269 8.31 17.32 -15.83
C GLU A 269 8.46 16.02 -15.00
N VAL A 270 7.82 15.93 -13.82
CA VAL A 270 7.77 14.67 -13.07
C VAL A 270 7.14 13.55 -13.89
N VAL A 271 5.99 13.81 -14.50
CA VAL A 271 5.25 12.83 -15.30
C VAL A 271 6.09 12.34 -16.49
N GLU A 272 6.70 13.24 -17.25
CA GLU A 272 7.54 12.88 -18.39
C GLU A 272 8.76 12.06 -17.98
N ARG A 273 9.46 12.43 -16.91
CA ARG A 273 10.62 11.68 -16.42
C ARG A 273 10.26 10.25 -16.02
N ILE A 274 9.10 10.05 -15.40
CA ILE A 274 8.63 8.71 -15.01
C ILE A 274 8.17 7.92 -16.23
N ARG A 275 7.50 8.57 -17.20
CA ARG A 275 7.13 7.96 -18.49
C ARG A 275 8.36 7.44 -19.22
N GLU A 276 9.41 8.26 -19.37
CA GLU A 276 10.66 7.89 -20.03
C GLU A 276 11.31 6.65 -19.38
N ALA A 277 11.25 6.54 -18.05
CA ALA A 277 11.80 5.41 -17.32
C ALA A 277 11.06 4.07 -17.53
N THR A 278 9.87 4.09 -18.15
CA THR A 278 9.17 2.85 -18.56
C THR A 278 9.79 2.21 -19.81
N GLY A 279 10.54 2.98 -20.61
CA GLY A 279 11.09 2.51 -21.89
C GLY A 279 10.05 2.35 -23.01
N HIS A 280 8.82 2.83 -22.84
CA HIS A 280 7.75 2.76 -23.83
C HIS A 280 7.21 4.15 -24.19
N GLU A 281 6.90 4.36 -25.47
CA GLU A 281 6.25 5.60 -25.93
C GLU A 281 4.73 5.58 -25.69
N ASP A 282 4.11 4.41 -25.82
CA ASP A 282 2.67 4.20 -25.68
C ASP A 282 2.34 3.65 -24.29
N VAL A 283 2.33 4.56 -23.31
CA VAL A 283 2.00 4.29 -21.91
C VAL A 283 0.73 5.04 -21.57
N ASP A 284 -0.24 4.33 -21.03
CA ASP A 284 -1.47 4.93 -20.50
C ASP A 284 -1.16 5.56 -19.13
N ILE A 285 -1.27 6.88 -19.04
CA ILE A 285 -0.88 7.64 -17.84
C ILE A 285 -2.10 8.34 -17.27
N LEU A 286 -2.46 7.93 -16.07
CA LEU A 286 -3.38 8.65 -15.22
C LEU A 286 -2.58 9.44 -14.20
N TYR A 287 -2.74 10.77 -14.16
CA TYR A 287 -2.04 11.59 -13.19
C TYR A 287 -2.98 12.55 -12.46
N GLY A 288 -2.79 12.67 -11.16
CA GLY A 288 -3.45 13.63 -10.30
C GLY A 288 -2.44 14.60 -9.68
N VAL A 289 -2.90 15.81 -9.37
CA VAL A 289 -2.12 16.83 -8.65
C VAL A 289 -2.87 17.23 -7.40
N THR A 290 -2.28 16.96 -6.23
CA THR A 290 -2.87 17.23 -4.93
C THR A 290 -2.10 18.34 -4.21
N TYR A 291 -2.81 19.36 -3.72
CA TYR A 291 -2.20 20.37 -2.87
C TYR A 291 -2.20 19.94 -1.40
N ASN A 292 -1.09 20.19 -0.73
CA ASN A 292 -0.94 19.93 0.69
C ASN A 292 -0.12 21.04 1.34
N GLU A 293 -0.76 21.82 2.21
CA GLU A 293 -0.11 22.92 2.94
C GLU A 293 1.08 22.46 3.79
N ARG A 294 1.09 21.20 4.24
CA ARG A 294 2.20 20.61 5.02
C ARG A 294 3.42 20.28 4.15
N ALA A 295 3.29 20.30 2.82
CA ALA A 295 4.38 19.98 1.92
C ALA A 295 5.45 21.08 1.89
N GLN A 296 5.11 22.34 2.13
CA GLN A 296 6.05 23.48 2.09
C GLN A 296 6.91 23.48 0.80
N ASP A 297 8.21 23.24 0.90
CA ASP A 297 9.16 23.18 -0.22
C ASP A 297 9.32 21.77 -0.82
N GLU A 298 8.61 20.78 -0.27
CA GLU A 298 8.65 19.37 -0.68
C GLU A 298 7.68 19.08 -1.82
N LEU A 299 8.17 18.33 -2.80
CA LEU A 299 7.38 17.70 -3.84
C LEU A 299 7.42 16.19 -3.61
N ARG A 300 6.27 15.55 -3.48
CA ARG A 300 6.15 14.09 -3.34
C ARG A 300 5.47 13.49 -4.57
N VAL A 301 5.84 12.26 -4.88
CA VAL A 301 5.27 11.50 -5.98
C VAL A 301 4.94 10.10 -5.49
N ILE A 302 3.68 9.71 -5.65
CA ILE A 302 3.26 8.32 -5.50
C ILE A 302 3.04 7.76 -6.89
N LEU A 303 3.74 6.69 -7.21
CA LEU A 303 3.72 6.01 -8.50
C LEU A 303 3.16 4.60 -8.31
N ILE A 304 2.17 4.24 -9.11
CA ILE A 304 1.69 2.88 -9.27
C ILE A 304 1.86 2.48 -10.73
N ALA A 305 2.65 1.45 -10.98
CA ALA A 305 2.92 0.93 -12.31
C ALA A 305 2.26 -0.43 -12.50
N ALA A 306 1.64 -0.63 -13.67
CA ALA A 306 0.90 -1.84 -14.03
C ALA A 306 1.09 -2.23 -15.50
N GLY A 307 0.53 -3.38 -15.88
CA GLY A 307 0.52 -3.84 -17.29
C GLY A 307 1.84 -4.40 -17.79
N PHE A 308 2.69 -4.91 -16.89
CA PHE A 308 3.96 -5.55 -17.24
C PHE A 308 3.74 -6.85 -18.02
N ALA A 309 4.61 -7.12 -19.00
CA ALA A 309 4.65 -8.42 -19.68
C ALA A 309 5.06 -9.54 -18.69
N GLU A 310 4.46 -10.74 -18.84
CA GLU A 310 4.70 -11.89 -17.94
C GLU A 310 6.15 -12.43 -17.99
N SER A 311 6.97 -12.01 -18.95
CA SER A 311 8.28 -12.63 -19.24
C SER A 311 9.52 -11.81 -18.89
N THR A 312 9.40 -10.62 -18.30
CA THR A 312 10.57 -9.79 -17.93
C THR A 312 10.54 -9.43 -16.46
N VAL A 313 10.76 -10.41 -15.60
CA VAL A 313 11.20 -10.16 -14.22
C VAL A 313 12.72 -10.22 -14.24
N VAL A 314 13.37 -9.08 -14.44
CA VAL A 314 14.77 -8.94 -14.01
C VAL A 314 14.71 -8.53 -12.55
N PRO A 315 15.00 -9.44 -11.59
CA PRO A 315 14.95 -9.10 -10.18
C PRO A 315 16.05 -8.07 -9.92
N ARG A 316 15.73 -6.96 -9.24
CA ARG A 316 16.77 -6.05 -8.78
C ARG A 316 17.51 -6.76 -7.63
N PRO A 317 18.82 -7.04 -7.73
CA PRO A 317 19.54 -7.61 -6.60
C PRO A 317 19.38 -6.69 -5.40
N ALA A 318 18.95 -7.23 -4.26
CA ALA A 318 19.01 -6.51 -2.99
C ALA A 318 20.49 -6.23 -2.69
N ARG A 319 20.94 -5.00 -2.96
CA ARG A 319 22.25 -4.59 -2.47
C ARG A 319 22.10 -4.26 -0.99
N PRO A 320 22.93 -4.84 -0.11
CA PRO A 320 23.08 -4.32 1.23
C PRO A 320 23.58 -2.88 1.10
N VAL A 321 22.78 -1.92 1.55
CA VAL A 321 23.16 -0.52 1.57
C VAL A 321 23.99 -0.33 2.84
N ASP A 322 25.26 0.03 2.70
CA ASP A 322 26.08 0.43 3.84
C ASP A 322 25.72 1.87 4.19
N PHE A 323 25.17 2.08 5.39
CA PHE A 323 24.86 3.41 5.89
C PHE A 323 25.92 3.91 6.88
N PRO A 324 26.30 5.19 6.82
CA PRO A 324 27.01 5.84 7.90
C PRO A 324 26.08 6.00 9.11
N THR A 325 26.64 5.87 10.31
CA THR A 325 25.94 6.19 11.56
C THR A 325 25.72 7.71 11.66
N GLY A 326 24.51 8.22 11.46
CA GLY A 326 24.19 9.66 11.51
C GLY A 326 22.98 10.06 10.65
N HIS A 327 22.79 11.37 10.41
CA HIS A 327 21.74 11.97 9.58
C HIS A 327 21.37 11.10 8.37
N VAL A 328 20.06 10.86 8.18
CA VAL A 328 19.54 10.11 7.02
C VAL A 328 20.01 10.81 5.74
N ASP A 329 20.79 10.10 4.94
CA ASP A 329 21.28 10.62 3.66
C ASP A 329 20.09 10.81 2.70
N LEU A 330 19.70 12.07 2.50
CA LEU A 330 18.59 12.45 1.63
C LEU A 330 18.86 12.09 0.16
N THR A 331 20.12 11.87 -0.22
CA THR A 331 20.51 11.49 -1.58
C THR A 331 20.53 9.98 -1.81
N ASN A 332 20.41 9.18 -0.75
CA ASN A 332 20.40 7.72 -0.87
C ASN A 332 19.01 7.20 -1.23
N TYR A 333 18.76 6.92 -2.51
CA TYR A 333 17.46 6.44 -3.00
C TYR A 333 17.13 4.99 -2.63
N ASP A 334 18.07 4.26 -2.01
CA ASP A 334 17.78 2.95 -1.43
C ASP A 334 17.06 3.05 -0.07
N ILE A 335 16.84 4.27 0.46
CA ILE A 335 15.91 4.55 1.54
C ILE A 335 14.59 5.10 0.97
N PRO A 336 13.42 4.55 1.34
CA PRO A 336 12.13 5.11 0.95
C PRO A 336 12.00 6.60 1.29
N ALA A 337 11.44 7.37 0.36
CA ALA A 337 11.33 8.83 0.49
C ALA A 337 10.67 9.29 1.81
N PHE A 338 9.62 8.60 2.25
CA PHE A 338 8.91 8.91 3.50
C PHE A 338 9.76 8.70 4.77
N ILE A 339 10.87 7.95 4.70
CA ILE A 339 11.86 7.84 5.78
C ILE A 339 12.90 8.95 5.68
N ARG A 340 13.29 9.35 4.46
CA ARG A 340 14.31 10.38 4.21
C ARG A 340 13.85 11.78 4.62
N TYR A 341 12.70 12.21 4.12
CA TYR A 341 12.21 13.58 4.30
C TYR A 341 11.41 13.77 5.59
N GLY A 342 11.15 12.69 6.33
CA GLY A 342 10.37 12.71 7.55
C GLY A 342 8.86 12.72 7.32
N ASP A 343 8.12 12.55 8.41
CA ASP A 343 6.68 12.27 8.53
C ASP A 343 5.74 13.41 8.08
N GLY A 344 6.05 14.24 7.08
CA GLY A 344 5.23 15.43 6.77
C GLY A 344 3.73 15.15 6.47
N ASP A 345 3.36 13.91 6.10
CA ASP A 345 1.97 13.40 5.96
C ASP A 345 1.58 12.33 6.98
N TYR A 346 2.44 12.03 7.94
CA TYR A 346 2.22 11.03 8.97
C TYR A 346 2.07 11.78 10.31
N PRO A 347 1.09 11.42 11.16
CA PRO A 347 0.85 12.17 12.38
C PRO A 347 2.14 12.23 13.20
N PRO A 348 2.50 13.41 13.75
CA PRO A 348 3.67 13.52 14.61
C PRO A 348 3.57 12.49 15.73
N ARG A 349 4.70 11.90 16.13
CA ARG A 349 4.77 11.06 17.32
C ARG A 349 4.11 11.82 18.47
N ARG A 350 2.92 11.39 18.92
CA ARG A 350 2.32 11.91 20.15
C ARG A 350 3.25 11.53 21.30
N GLY A 351 4.04 12.50 21.76
CA GLY A 351 4.70 12.54 23.06
C GLY A 351 5.87 11.56 23.27
N ASN A 352 6.97 12.12 23.77
CA ASN A 352 7.72 11.46 24.84
C ASN A 352 6.88 11.45 26.12
#